data_AF-A0A087TV55-F1
#
_entry.id   AF-A0A087TV55-F1
#
_cell.length_a   1.000
_cell.length_b   1.000
_cell.length_c   1.000
_cell.angle_alpha   90.00
_cell.angle_beta   90.00
_cell.angle_gamma   90.00
#
_symmetry.space_group_name_H-M   'P 1'
#
loop_
_entity.id
_entity.type
_entity.pdbx_description
1 polymer ?
#
loop_
_entity_poly.entity_id
_entity_poly.type
_entity_poly.pdbx_seq_one_letter_code
_entity_poly.pdbx_strand_id
1 'polypeptide(L)'
;MCKALRFTEVSALYASVMTLVSVCLERYVAIIHPIKAHILCCRTRIIFIITIIWPLAMLCASPNIFYHVIIPFDTEFTPCIVQFPNILAFVIFKYCEFFIFYFIP
;
A
#
# COMPACT_ATOMS: atom_id res chain seq x y z
N MET A 1 0.61 -16.70 -13.39
CA MET A 1 -0.09 -15.42 -13.66
C MET A 1 -0.85 -14.87 -12.45
N CYS A 2 -1.59 -15.68 -11.68
CA CYS A 2 -2.37 -15.16 -10.55
C CYS A 2 -1.58 -14.37 -9.50
N LYS A 3 -0.41 -14.88 -9.07
CA LYS A 3 0.45 -14.23 -8.06
C LYS A 3 0.83 -12.80 -8.43
N ALA A 4 1.12 -12.55 -9.71
CA ALA A 4 1.44 -11.22 -10.22
C ALA A 4 0.21 -10.32 -10.30
N LEU A 5 -0.94 -10.84 -10.76
CA LEU A 5 -2.18 -10.07 -10.81
C LEU A 5 -2.61 -9.59 -9.43
N ARG A 6 -2.62 -10.50 -8.45
CA ARG A 6 -3.00 -10.16 -7.08
C ARG A 6 -2.02 -9.18 -6.44
N PHE A 7 -0.72 -9.33 -6.71
CA PHE A 7 0.28 -8.37 -6.26
C PHE A 7 0.07 -6.97 -6.86
N THR A 8 -0.17 -6.87 -8.16
CA THR A 8 -0.41 -5.59 -8.83
C THR A 8 -1.68 -4.92 -8.31
N GLU A 9 -2.75 -5.68 -8.09
CA GLU A 9 -4.00 -5.17 -7.51
C GLU A 9 -3.78 -4.62 -6.09
N VAL A 10 -3.16 -5.40 -5.21
CA VAL A 10 -2.90 -5.02 -3.82
C VAL A 10 -1.95 -3.81 -3.73
N SER A 11 -0.89 -3.80 -4.53
CA SER A 11 0.04 -2.67 -4.58
C SER A 11 -0.61 -1.39 -5.12
N ALA A 12 -1.46 -1.48 -6.14
CA ALA A 12 -2.22 -0.35 -6.67
C ALA A 12 -3.22 0.20 -5.63
N LEU A 13 -3.90 -0.67 -4.88
CA LEU A 13 -4.80 -0.27 -3.79
C LEU A 13 -4.04 0.50 -2.70
N TYR A 14 -2.90 -0.02 -2.24
CA TYR A 14 -2.07 0.67 -1.25
C TYR A 14 -1.55 2.01 -1.74
N ALA A 15 -1.05 2.08 -2.97
CA ALA A 15 -0.60 3.34 -3.56
C ALA A 15 -1.74 4.37 -3.64
N SER A 16 -2.96 3.93 -4.01
CA SER A 16 -4.15 4.79 -4.07
C SER A 16 -4.50 5.38 -2.70
N VAL A 17 -4.55 4.56 -1.65
CA VAL A 17 -4.84 5.01 -0.27
C VAL A 17 -3.80 6.02 0.21
N MET A 18 -2.50 5.71 0.08
CA MET A 18 -1.43 6.63 0.48
C MET A 18 -1.49 7.96 -0.29
N THR A 19 -1.85 7.91 -1.57
CA THR A 19 -1.98 9.11 -2.41
C THR A 19 -3.15 9.97 -1.94
N LEU A 20 -4.32 9.37 -1.71
CA LEU A 20 -5.52 10.07 -1.23
C LEU A 20 -5.24 10.76 0.11
N VAL A 21 -4.67 10.01 1.05
CA VAL A 21 -4.24 10.50 2.36
C VAL A 21 -3.29 11.68 2.24
N SER A 22 -2.28 11.59 1.37
CA SER A 22 -1.31 12.66 1.16
C SER A 22 -1.97 13.94 0.65
N VAL A 23 -2.98 13.82 -0.22
CA VAL A 23 -3.78 14.95 -0.70
C VAL A 23 -4.61 15.55 0.44
N CYS A 24 -5.23 14.72 1.28
CA CYS A 24 -5.99 15.19 2.45
C CYS A 24 -5.11 15.99 3.42
N LEU A 25 -3.91 15.49 3.73
CA LEU A 25 -2.94 16.18 4.59
C LEU A 25 -2.47 17.49 3.98
N GLU A 26 -2.22 17.52 2.66
CA GLU A 26 -1.87 18.76 1.96
C GLU A 26 -2.98 19.82 2.10
N ARG A 27 -4.24 19.43 1.88
CA ARG A 27 -5.38 20.34 2.03
C ARG A 27 -5.56 20.81 3.47
N TYR A 28 -5.41 19.92 4.45
CA TYR A 28 -5.47 20.26 5.87
C TYR A 28 -4.41 21.30 6.26
N VAL A 29 -3.15 21.07 5.88
CA VAL A 29 -2.05 22.00 6.17
C VAL A 29 -2.22 23.33 5.43
N ALA A 30 -2.71 23.33 4.20
CA ALA A 30 -2.97 24.57 3.46
C ALA A 30 -4.05 25.44 4.12
N ILE A 31 -5.07 24.83 4.75
CA ILE A 31 -6.12 25.56 5.47
C ILE A 31 -5.58 26.16 6.77
N ILE A 32 -4.81 25.40 7.56
CA ILE A 32 -4.28 25.87 8.86
C ILE A 32 -3.06 26.79 8.70
N HIS A 33 -2.22 26.57 7.70
CA HIS A 33 -0.96 27.29 7.49
C HIS A 33 -0.84 27.88 6.07
N PRO A 34 -1.68 28.86 5.72
CA PRO A 34 -1.78 29.40 4.36
C PRO A 34 -0.49 30.07 3.84
N ILE A 35 0.37 30.59 4.72
CA ILE A 35 1.59 31.33 4.35
C ILE A 35 2.77 30.38 3.99
N LYS A 36 2.84 29.18 4.59
CA LYS A 36 3.87 28.17 4.24
C LYS A 36 3.53 27.42 2.94
N ALA A 37 2.26 27.33 2.59
CA ALA A 37 1.78 26.64 1.39
C ALA A 37 2.26 27.28 0.07
N HIS A 38 2.51 28.59 0.07
CA HIS A 38 2.97 29.31 -1.12
C HIS A 38 4.50 29.32 -1.31
N ILE A 39 5.28 29.24 -0.22
CA ILE A 39 6.75 29.32 -0.27
C ILE A 39 7.40 27.95 -0.57
N LEU A 40 6.77 26.86 -0.14
CA LEU A 40 7.22 25.49 -0.39
C LEU A 40 6.48 24.94 -1.62
N CYS A 41 6.91 25.34 -2.81
CA CYS A 41 6.46 24.85 -4.11
C CYS A 41 5.95 23.39 -4.08
N CYS A 42 4.61 23.20 -4.00
CA CYS A 42 3.94 21.91 -3.80
C CYS A 42 4.41 20.81 -4.78
N ARG A 43 4.83 21.18 -6.00
CA ARG A 43 5.22 20.25 -7.07
C ARG A 43 6.39 19.33 -6.69
N THR A 44 7.48 19.87 -6.15
CA THR A 44 8.65 19.05 -5.79
C THR A 44 8.34 18.10 -4.64
N ARG A 45 7.55 18.55 -3.66
CA ARG A 45 7.10 17.73 -2.53
C ARG A 45 6.15 16.62 -3.00
N ILE A 46 5.20 16.91 -3.90
CA ILE A 46 4.28 15.89 -4.45
C ILE A 46 5.06 14.83 -5.21
N ILE A 47 6.00 15.22 -6.08
CA ILE A 47 6.84 14.27 -6.83
C ILE A 47 7.65 13.41 -5.85
N PHE A 48 8.28 14.04 -4.85
CA PHE A 48 9.03 13.32 -3.81
C PHE A 48 8.15 12.33 -3.03
N ILE A 49 6.94 12.74 -2.63
CA ILE A 49 5.98 11.88 -1.93
C ILE A 49 5.58 10.69 -2.82
N ILE A 50 5.26 10.91 -4.09
CA ILE A 50 4.91 9.83 -5.03
C ILE A 50 6.10 8.87 -5.20
N THR A 51 7.33 9.39 -5.31
CA THR A 51 8.53 8.55 -5.43
C THR A 51 8.79 7.70 -4.19
N ILE A 52 8.29 8.08 -3.01
CA ILE A 52 8.37 7.29 -1.78
C ILE A 52 7.20 6.30 -1.67
N ILE A 53 5.98 6.74 -2.00
CA ILE A 53 4.76 5.93 -1.89
C ILE A 53 4.87 4.65 -2.72
N TRP A 54 5.35 4.74 -3.96
CA TRP A 54 5.49 3.58 -4.85
C TRP A 54 6.36 2.45 -4.28
N PRO A 55 7.64 2.69 -3.93
CA PRO A 55 8.47 1.64 -3.34
C PRO A 55 7.95 1.19 -1.98
N LEU A 56 7.34 2.07 -1.18
CA LEU A 56 6.74 1.69 0.11
C LEU A 56 5.55 0.74 -0.09
N ALA A 57 4.67 1.02 -1.06
CA ALA A 57 3.55 0.16 -1.43
C ALA A 57 4.03 -1.19 -1.97
N MET A 58 5.08 -1.19 -2.80
CA MET A 58 5.70 -2.42 -3.31
C MET A 58 6.36 -3.24 -2.19
N LEU A 59 7.01 -2.59 -1.22
CA LEU A 59 7.63 -3.23 -0.07
C LEU A 59 6.56 -3.87 0.84
N CYS A 60 5.46 -3.16 1.10
CA CYS A 60 4.34 -3.68 1.89
C CYS A 60 3.62 -4.84 1.16
N ALA A 61 3.57 -4.82 -0.17
CA ALA A 61 3.02 -5.91 -0.96
C ALA A 61 3.99 -7.10 -1.16
N SER A 62 5.30 -6.92 -0.93
CA SER A 62 6.34 -7.95 -1.07
C SER A 62 6.05 -9.26 -0.31
N PRO A 63 5.64 -9.26 0.97
CA PRO A 63 5.29 -10.50 1.66
C PRO A 63 4.10 -11.21 1.01
N ASN A 64 3.14 -10.49 0.41
CA ASN A 64 2.06 -11.12 -0.33
C ASN A 64 2.58 -11.90 -1.56
N ILE A 65 3.64 -11.42 -2.23
CA ILE A 65 4.32 -12.23 -3.26
C ILE A 65 4.85 -13.50 -2.62
N PHE A 66 5.68 -13.45 -1.59
CA PHE A 66 6.33 -14.67 -1.12
C PHE A 66 5.36 -15.75 -0.61
N TYR A 67 4.27 -15.35 0.05
CA TYR A 67 3.33 -16.28 0.69
C TYR A 67 2.08 -16.66 -0.14
N HIS A 68 1.87 -16.06 -1.32
CA HIS A 68 0.85 -16.56 -2.24
C HIS A 68 1.33 -17.84 -2.94
N VAL A 69 0.59 -18.94 -2.71
CA VAL A 69 0.82 -20.26 -3.32
C VAL A 69 -0.40 -20.64 -4.15
N ILE A 70 -0.16 -21.25 -5.30
CA ILE A 70 -1.21 -21.80 -6.17
C ILE A 70 -1.50 -23.20 -5.63
N ILE A 71 -2.71 -23.45 -5.14
CA ILE A 71 -3.08 -24.77 -4.64
C ILE A 71 -3.98 -25.41 -5.71
N PRO A 72 -3.54 -26.49 -6.37
CA PRO A 72 -4.43 -27.23 -7.25
C PRO A 72 -5.49 -27.91 -6.39
N PHE A 73 -6.74 -27.45 -6.51
CA PHE A 73 -7.89 -28.01 -5.81
C PHE A 73 -8.56 -29.10 -6.67
N ASP A 74 -8.64 -28.90 -7.99
CA ASP A 74 -9.12 -29.89 -8.96
C ASP A 74 -8.57 -29.64 -10.38
N THR A 75 -8.69 -30.60 -11.31
CA THR A 75 -8.19 -30.48 -12.71
C THR A 75 -8.83 -29.34 -13.50
N GLU A 76 -9.98 -28.84 -13.06
CA GLU A 76 -10.76 -27.79 -13.73
C GLU A 76 -10.66 -26.42 -13.02
N PHE A 77 -10.29 -26.39 -11.73
CA PHE A 77 -10.24 -25.15 -10.95
C PHE A 77 -9.04 -25.10 -10.00
N THR A 78 -8.17 -24.12 -10.23
CA THR A 78 -6.97 -23.85 -9.42
C THR A 78 -7.14 -22.48 -8.73
N PRO A 79 -7.76 -22.42 -7.54
CA PRO A 79 -7.89 -21.17 -6.81
C PRO A 79 -6.51 -20.70 -6.33
N CYS A 80 -6.32 -19.40 -6.40
CA CYS A 80 -5.09 -18.75 -6.00
C CYS A 80 -5.29 -18.10 -4.65
N ILE A 81 -4.89 -18.81 -3.61
CA ILE A 81 -5.15 -18.40 -2.24
C ILE A 81 -3.86 -17.96 -1.54
N VAL A 82 -4.03 -17.18 -0.49
CA VAL A 82 -2.93 -16.78 0.38
C VAL A 82 -2.66 -17.93 1.34
N GLN A 83 -1.46 -18.50 1.34
CA GLN A 83 -1.07 -19.52 2.30
C GLN A 83 0.05 -18.97 3.20
N PHE A 84 -0.34 -18.29 4.27
CA PHE A 84 0.63 -17.88 5.29
C PHE A 84 1.07 -19.09 6.12
N PRO A 85 2.38 -19.25 6.41
CA PRO A 85 2.89 -20.39 7.18
C PRO A 85 2.44 -20.35 8.64
N ASN A 86 2.24 -19.14 9.19
CA ASN A 86 1.86 -18.93 10.58
C ASN A 86 0.77 -17.85 10.69
N ILE A 87 -0.25 -18.11 11.51
CA ILE A 87 -1.30 -17.13 11.82
C ILE A 87 -0.73 -15.86 12.49
N LEU A 88 0.30 -16.01 13.33
CA LEU A 88 0.98 -14.88 13.97
C LEU A 88 1.57 -13.92 12.94
N ALA A 89 2.23 -14.45 11.89
CA ALA A 89 2.81 -13.63 10.83
C ALA A 89 1.73 -12.90 10.02
N PHE A 90 0.60 -13.57 9.76
CA PHE A 90 -0.56 -12.94 9.12
C PHE A 90 -1.14 -11.81 9.96
N VAL A 91 -1.31 -12.04 11.27
CA VAL A 91 -1.82 -11.03 12.22
C VAL A 91 -0.87 -9.84 12.31
N ILE A 92 0.44 -10.08 12.49
CA ILE A 92 1.45 -9.01 12.54
C ILE A 92 1.41 -8.18 11.26
N PHE A 93 1.41 -8.83 10.10
CA PHE A 93 1.34 -8.15 8.81
C PHE A 93 0.09 -7.25 8.70
N LYS A 94 -1.08 -7.78 9.09
CA LYS A 94 -2.34 -7.01 9.07
C LYS A 94 -2.38 -5.86 10.05
N TYR A 95 -1.80 -6.02 11.24
CA TYR A 95 -1.67 -4.92 12.21
C TYR A 95 -0.71 -3.85 11.70
N CYS A 96 0.46 -4.23 11.18
CA CYS A 96 1.40 -3.26 10.60
C CYS A 96 0.78 -2.48 9.44
N GLU A 97 0.05 -3.17 8.56
CA GLU A 97 -0.72 -2.55 7.47
C GLU A 97 -1.74 -1.55 8.05
N PHE A 98 -2.55 -1.96 9.02
CA PHE A 98 -3.50 -1.06 9.68
C PHE A 98 -2.81 0.17 10.28
N PHE A 99 -1.73 0.01 11.05
CA PHE A 99 -1.01 1.15 11.62
C PHE A 99 -0.41 2.07 10.55
N ILE A 100 0.19 1.51 9.49
CA ILE A 100 0.81 2.31 8.42
C ILE A 100 -0.25 3.08 7.62
N PHE A 101 -1.38 2.46 7.29
CA PHE A 101 -2.39 3.08 6.43
C PHE A 101 -3.42 3.92 7.19
N TYR A 102 -3.70 3.62 8.47
CA TYR A 102 -4.70 4.33 9.27
C TYR A 102 -4.11 5.28 10.34
N PHE A 103 -2.89 5.04 10.86
CA PHE A 103 -2.34 5.80 11.99
C PHE A 103 -1.16 6.71 11.65
N ILE A 104 -0.33 6.35 10.66
CA ILE A 104 0.76 7.21 10.18
C ILE A 104 0.26 8.49 9.48
N PRO A 105 -0.93 8.51 8.85
CA PRO A 105 -1.59 9.78 8.50
C PRO A 105 -2.51 10.33 9.57
#